data_AF-A0A965HUP1-F1
#
_entry.id   AF-A0A965HUP1-F1
#
_cell.length_a   1.000
_cell.length_b   1.000
_cell.length_c   1.000
_cell.angle_alpha   90.00
_cell.angle_beta   90.00
_cell.angle_gamma   90.00
#
_symmetry.space_group_name_H-M   'P 1'
#
loop_
_entity.id
_entity.type
_entity.pdbx_description
1 polymer ?
#
loop_
_entity_poly.entity_id
_entity_poly.type
_entity_poly.pdbx_seq_one_letter_code
_entity_poly.pdbx_strand_id
1 'polypeptide(L)'
;DLIGLDPVQYGEELALVATTAFSEKLKVPVIPYQKTTAVNRRMLREMTIVASSGNSPLNTALPLGEAQIGIRVFNHGWEFKEDDVKLQQRSKAKERALLKNEFIDATKAENNLVEFYQVNVTLGSRIEIQIFEIESGRPILTQQFFGQWAFLEYADPEFQMDRRSRIYLLHETLLDRAFDAILNEDMRGQLYDGLSIQQKADEYYLEALSEDWDVLSGECAEVASLLPRAFGA
;
A
#
# COMPACT_ATOMS: atom_id res chain seq x y z
N ASP A 1 -5.00 -19.95 -7.18
CA ASP A 1 -5.99 -19.10 -7.87
C ASP A 1 -5.41 -17.75 -8.25
N LEU A 2 -5.22 -17.52 -9.56
CA LEU A 2 -4.88 -16.21 -10.09
C LEU A 2 -6.13 -15.34 -10.04
N ILE A 3 -6.23 -14.51 -9.00
CA ILE A 3 -7.25 -13.47 -8.89
C ILE A 3 -7.20 -12.65 -10.18
N GLY A 4 -8.28 -12.67 -10.97
CA GLY A 4 -8.37 -12.09 -12.31
C GLY A 4 -8.34 -10.56 -12.33
N LEU A 5 -7.25 -9.96 -11.85
CA LEU A 5 -6.95 -8.55 -11.95
C LEU A 5 -6.68 -8.19 -13.42
N ASP A 6 -7.23 -7.06 -13.87
CA ASP A 6 -6.81 -6.44 -15.13
C ASP A 6 -5.41 -5.83 -14.91
N PRO A 7 -4.36 -6.35 -15.56
CA PRO A 7 -3.00 -5.86 -15.33
C PRO A 7 -2.82 -4.38 -15.66
N VAL A 8 -3.59 -3.85 -16.61
CA VAL A 8 -3.49 -2.44 -17.01
C VAL A 8 -4.05 -1.53 -15.92
N GLN A 9 -5.29 -1.78 -15.50
CA GLN A 9 -5.92 -0.99 -14.45
C GLN A 9 -5.16 -1.11 -13.12
N TYR A 10 -4.73 -2.33 -12.78
CA TYR A 10 -3.93 -2.57 -11.58
C TYR A 10 -2.60 -1.81 -11.62
N GLY A 11 -1.92 -1.80 -12.77
CA GLY A 11 -0.69 -1.03 -12.97
C GLY A 11 -0.87 0.48 -12.81
N GLU A 12 -1.99 1.04 -13.31
CA GLU A 12 -2.29 2.47 -13.14
C GLU A 12 -2.53 2.83 -11.67
N GLU A 13 -3.25 1.99 -10.94
CA GLU A 13 -3.53 2.20 -9.52
C GLU A 13 -2.25 2.07 -8.67
N LEU A 14 -1.41 1.07 -8.94
CA LEU A 14 -0.12 0.92 -8.25
C LEU A 14 0.82 2.10 -8.54
N ALA A 15 0.84 2.61 -9.77
CA ALA A 15 1.63 3.78 -10.13
C ALA A 15 1.17 5.05 -9.39
N LEU A 16 -0.15 5.24 -9.22
CA LEU A 16 -0.70 6.33 -8.44
C LEU A 16 -0.27 6.22 -6.97
N VAL A 17 -0.41 5.04 -6.36
CA VAL A 17 -0.02 4.80 -4.96
C VAL A 17 1.48 5.03 -4.77
N ALA A 18 2.32 4.51 -5.65
CA ALA A 18 3.77 4.70 -5.59
C ALA A 18 4.14 6.19 -5.67
N THR A 19 3.48 6.93 -6.56
CA THR A 19 3.68 8.38 -6.72
C THR A 19 3.30 9.15 -5.46
N THR A 20 2.14 8.85 -4.89
CA THR A 20 1.64 9.50 -3.68
C THR A 20 2.53 9.19 -2.48
N ALA A 21 2.87 7.92 -2.26
CA ALA A 21 3.73 7.50 -1.15
C ALA A 21 5.14 8.10 -1.26
N PHE A 22 5.73 8.11 -2.46
CA PHE A 22 7.02 8.78 -2.69
C PHE A 22 6.94 10.27 -2.35
N SER A 23 5.91 10.97 -2.83
CA SER A 23 5.73 12.41 -2.57
C SER A 23 5.57 12.71 -1.08
N GLU A 24 4.73 11.94 -0.40
CA GLU A 24 4.41 12.15 1.01
C GLU A 24 5.59 11.83 1.91
N LYS A 25 6.20 10.64 1.77
CA LYS A 25 7.27 10.19 2.67
C LYS A 25 8.57 10.95 2.46
N LEU A 26 8.89 11.29 1.21
CA LEU A 26 10.10 12.01 0.89
C LEU A 26 9.92 13.53 0.93
N LYS A 27 8.69 14.00 1.14
CA LYS A 27 8.31 15.43 1.16
C LYS A 27 8.74 16.16 -0.12
N VAL A 28 8.74 15.45 -1.25
CA VAL A 28 9.11 15.99 -2.55
C VAL A 28 7.84 16.32 -3.33
N PRO A 29 7.72 17.54 -3.90
CA PRO A 29 6.64 17.82 -4.84
C PRO A 29 6.85 16.98 -6.10
N VAL A 30 6.01 15.97 -6.30
CA VAL A 30 6.14 15.10 -7.49
C VAL A 30 5.58 15.81 -8.71
N ILE A 31 6.40 15.90 -9.75
CA ILE A 31 5.94 16.16 -11.12
C ILE A 31 5.43 14.82 -11.63
N PRO A 32 4.15 14.71 -12.02
CA PRO A 32 3.53 13.42 -12.27
C PRO A 32 4.32 12.59 -13.29
N TYR A 33 4.54 11.33 -12.93
CA TYR A 33 4.93 10.26 -13.84
C TYR A 33 4.03 10.35 -15.08
N GLN A 34 4.65 10.40 -16.26
CA GLN A 34 4.07 10.25 -17.59
C GLN A 34 2.53 10.36 -17.65
N LYS A 35 1.99 11.45 -18.23
CA LYS A 35 0.55 11.76 -18.41
C LYS A 35 -0.34 10.54 -18.72
N THR A 36 -0.68 9.72 -17.74
CA THR A 36 -1.76 8.75 -17.84
C THR A 36 -3.04 9.43 -17.39
N THR A 37 -4.15 9.08 -18.05
CA THR A 37 -5.46 9.69 -17.85
C THR A 37 -5.96 9.64 -16.41
N ALA A 38 -5.51 8.66 -15.62
CA ALA A 38 -5.85 8.48 -14.21
C ALA A 38 -5.30 9.60 -13.31
N VAL A 39 -4.03 9.99 -13.51
CA VAL A 39 -3.35 11.01 -12.70
C VAL A 39 -3.99 12.39 -12.90
N ASN A 40 -4.33 12.77 -14.14
CA ASN A 40 -4.95 14.07 -14.42
C ASN A 40 -6.34 14.23 -13.78
N ARG A 41 -7.19 13.19 -13.73
CA ARG A 41 -8.56 13.32 -13.21
C ARG A 41 -8.67 13.16 -11.70
N ARG A 42 -7.88 12.27 -11.09
CA ARG A 42 -7.97 12.00 -9.63
C ARG A 42 -7.04 12.90 -8.82
N MET A 43 -5.79 13.08 -9.27
CA MET A 43 -4.80 13.85 -8.52
C MET A 43 -5.15 15.34 -8.46
N LEU A 44 -5.67 15.93 -9.57
CA LEU A 44 -6.20 17.30 -9.53
C LEU A 44 -7.32 17.43 -8.50
N ARG A 45 -8.21 16.46 -8.36
CA ARG A 45 -9.36 16.53 -7.44
C ARG A 45 -8.94 16.46 -5.97
N GLU A 46 -7.94 15.65 -5.65
CA GLU A 46 -7.35 15.56 -4.31
C GLU A 46 -6.45 16.77 -3.98
N MET A 47 -5.71 17.29 -4.97
CA MET A 47 -4.90 18.50 -4.82
C MET A 47 -5.73 19.80 -4.83
N THR A 48 -7.00 19.78 -5.29
CA THR A 48 -7.88 20.98 -5.31
C THR A 48 -8.21 21.49 -3.91
N ILE A 49 -8.00 20.70 -2.85
CA ILE A 49 -8.36 21.10 -1.48
C ILE A 49 -7.49 22.26 -0.94
N VAL A 50 -6.37 22.62 -1.60
CA VAL A 50 -5.46 23.68 -1.11
C VAL A 50 -5.38 24.91 -2.03
N ALA A 51 -6.23 25.01 -3.06
CA ALA A 51 -6.10 26.03 -4.11
C ALA A 51 -7.28 27.02 -4.22
N SER A 52 -8.16 27.13 -3.22
CA SER A 52 -9.35 27.99 -3.29
C SER A 52 -9.12 29.47 -2.98
N SER A 53 -7.91 29.89 -2.59
CA SER A 53 -7.62 31.29 -2.20
C SER A 53 -6.68 32.06 -3.12
N GLY A 54 -6.14 31.45 -4.19
CA GLY A 54 -5.25 32.13 -5.15
C GLY A 54 -3.91 32.62 -4.60
N ASN A 55 -3.66 32.48 -3.29
CA ASN A 55 -2.41 32.81 -2.59
C ASN A 55 -1.81 31.57 -1.91
N SER A 56 -1.99 30.39 -2.51
CA SER A 56 -1.37 29.16 -2.02
C SER A 56 0.13 29.17 -2.36
N PRO A 57 1.03 28.73 -1.45
CA PRO A 57 2.43 28.50 -1.75
C PRO A 57 2.63 27.51 -2.93
N LEU A 58 1.60 26.73 -3.24
CA LEU A 58 1.49 25.85 -4.41
C LEU A 58 0.92 26.60 -5.61
N ASN A 59 1.53 27.72 -6.00
CA ASN A 59 1.19 28.38 -7.26
C ASN A 59 1.73 27.52 -8.43
N THR A 60 0.91 26.60 -8.93
CA THR A 60 1.25 25.66 -10.02
C THR A 60 1.31 26.33 -11.41
N ALA A 61 1.33 27.67 -11.48
CA ALA A 61 1.41 28.41 -12.73
C ALA A 61 2.83 28.52 -13.32
N LEU A 62 3.86 28.12 -12.55
CA LEU A 62 5.23 28.03 -13.07
C LEU A 62 5.40 26.72 -13.85
N PRO A 63 6.04 26.72 -15.03
CA PRO A 63 6.39 25.50 -15.71
C PRO A 63 7.29 24.68 -14.78
N LEU A 64 6.79 23.51 -14.36
CA LEU A 64 7.56 22.55 -13.60
C LEU A 64 8.76 22.11 -14.46
N GLY A 65 9.94 22.03 -13.86
CA GLY A 65 11.15 21.58 -14.56
C GLY A 65 10.99 20.16 -15.12
N GLU A 66 11.89 19.74 -16.01
CA GLU A 66 11.89 18.34 -16.46
C GLU A 66 12.24 17.42 -15.27
N ALA A 67 11.59 16.25 -15.22
CA ALA A 67 11.87 15.27 -14.20
C ALA A 67 13.30 14.73 -14.39
N GLN A 68 14.07 14.70 -13.30
CA GLN A 68 15.46 14.21 -13.31
C GLN A 68 15.57 12.75 -12.85
N ILE A 69 14.58 12.28 -12.10
CA ILE A 69 14.54 10.96 -11.48
C ILE A 69 13.27 10.25 -11.90
N GLY A 70 13.39 8.97 -12.25
CA GLY A 70 12.27 8.07 -12.54
C GLY A 70 12.13 7.01 -11.45
N ILE A 71 10.89 6.52 -11.28
CA ILE A 71 10.56 5.40 -10.39
C ILE A 71 9.92 4.31 -11.24
N ARG A 72 10.36 3.07 -11.06
CA ARG A 72 9.71 1.87 -11.60
C ARG A 72 9.36 0.95 -10.44
N VAL A 73 8.18 0.34 -10.53
CA VAL A 73 7.71 -0.68 -9.60
C VAL A 73 7.49 -1.96 -10.40
N PHE A 74 8.21 -3.02 -10.05
CA PHE A 74 7.97 -4.35 -10.61
C PHE A 74 7.19 -5.19 -9.60
N ASN A 75 6.10 -5.81 -10.04
CA ASN A 75 5.34 -6.72 -9.22
C ASN A 75 5.74 -8.17 -9.56
N HIS A 76 6.25 -8.91 -8.58
CA HIS A 76 6.69 -10.30 -8.73
C HIS A 76 5.59 -11.33 -8.42
N GLY A 77 4.37 -10.87 -8.17
CA GLY A 77 3.20 -11.69 -7.90
C GLY A 77 2.78 -11.67 -6.44
N TRP A 78 1.73 -12.44 -6.17
CA TRP A 78 1.15 -12.63 -4.85
C TRP A 78 0.54 -14.04 -4.74
N GLU A 79 0.41 -14.53 -3.52
CA GLU A 79 -0.14 -15.83 -3.22
C GLU A 79 -1.01 -15.76 -1.95
N PHE A 80 -2.17 -16.43 -1.98
CA PHE A 80 -2.99 -16.67 -0.80
C PHE A 80 -2.76 -18.10 -0.35
N LYS A 81 -2.45 -18.28 0.94
CA LYS A 81 -2.39 -19.57 1.61
C LYS A 81 -3.45 -19.60 2.69
N GLU A 82 -4.28 -20.63 2.65
CA GLU A 82 -5.35 -20.84 3.61
C GLU A 82 -4.93 -21.97 4.54
N ASP A 83 -4.97 -21.71 5.84
CA ASP A 83 -4.72 -22.73 6.84
C ASP A 83 -6.05 -23.18 7.45
N ASP A 84 -6.21 -24.51 7.59
CA ASP A 84 -7.35 -25.15 8.23
C ASP A 84 -7.38 -24.85 9.74
N VAL A 85 -7.74 -23.64 10.10
CA VAL A 85 -7.98 -23.28 11.50
C VAL A 85 -9.42 -23.61 11.85
N LYS A 86 -9.61 -24.31 12.97
CA LYS A 86 -10.93 -24.68 13.52
C LYS A 86 -11.91 -23.52 13.38
N LEU A 87 -12.88 -23.73 12.51
CA LEU A 87 -14.20 -23.14 12.45
C LEU A 87 -14.69 -22.70 13.84
N GLN A 88 -14.35 -21.48 14.26
CA GLN A 88 -14.85 -20.94 15.53
C GLN A 88 -16.30 -20.52 15.34
N GLN A 89 -17.22 -21.34 15.84
CA GLN A 89 -18.63 -20.98 15.89
C GLN A 89 -18.82 -19.72 16.75
N ARG A 90 -19.22 -18.61 16.12
CA ARG A 90 -19.70 -17.42 16.83
C ARG A 90 -21.19 -17.25 16.60
N SER A 91 -21.98 -17.38 17.66
CA SER A 91 -23.40 -17.05 17.65
C SER A 91 -23.61 -15.56 17.92
N LYS A 92 -24.00 -14.77 16.92
CA LYS A 92 -24.48 -13.40 17.14
C LYS A 92 -25.68 -13.07 16.25
N ALA A 93 -26.88 -13.42 16.73
CA ALA A 93 -28.16 -13.01 16.13
C ALA A 93 -28.30 -11.48 15.96
N LYS A 94 -27.56 -10.67 16.75
CA LYS A 94 -27.59 -9.20 16.69
C LYS A 94 -26.85 -8.60 15.48
N GLU A 95 -25.83 -9.26 14.95
CA GLU A 95 -24.96 -8.67 13.89
C GLU A 95 -25.66 -8.67 12.53
N ARG A 96 -26.47 -9.70 12.25
CA ARG A 96 -27.32 -9.78 11.05
C ARG A 96 -28.44 -8.73 11.04
N ALA A 97 -29.02 -8.41 12.20
CA ALA A 97 -30.04 -7.35 12.33
C ALA A 97 -29.45 -5.96 12.03
N LEU A 98 -28.22 -5.72 12.52
CA LEU A 98 -27.47 -4.48 12.29
C LEU A 98 -27.05 -4.32 10.82
N LEU A 99 -26.70 -5.41 10.13
CA LEU A 99 -26.31 -5.39 8.72
C LEU A 99 -27.50 -5.28 7.74
N LYS A 100 -28.72 -5.71 8.15
CA LYS A 100 -29.93 -5.65 7.31
C LYS A 100 -30.90 -4.53 7.67
N ASN A 101 -30.62 -3.71 8.68
CA ASN A 101 -31.56 -2.70 9.20
C ASN A 101 -32.94 -3.31 9.57
N GLU A 102 -32.97 -4.59 9.93
CA GLU A 102 -34.19 -5.30 10.29
C GLU A 102 -34.34 -5.27 11.82
N PHE A 103 -35.45 -4.70 12.31
CA PHE A 103 -35.82 -4.75 13.72
C PHE A 103 -36.19 -6.20 14.08
N ILE A 104 -35.30 -6.91 14.79
CA ILE A 104 -35.59 -8.26 15.28
C ILE A 104 -36.21 -8.18 16.66
N ASP A 105 -37.44 -8.68 16.78
CA ASP A 105 -38.17 -8.86 18.03
C ASP A 105 -37.42 -9.88 18.92
N ALA A 106 -36.99 -9.45 20.11
CA ALA A 106 -36.01 -10.18 20.95
C ALA A 106 -36.49 -11.59 21.38
N THR A 107 -37.79 -11.84 21.35
CA THR A 107 -38.45 -13.11 21.70
C THR A 107 -38.48 -14.15 20.57
N LYS A 108 -38.14 -13.79 19.32
CA LYS A 108 -37.96 -14.74 18.19
C LYS A 108 -36.50 -15.09 17.91
N ALA A 109 -35.56 -14.50 18.65
CA ALA A 109 -34.12 -14.61 18.40
C ALA A 109 -33.49 -15.93 18.88
N GLU A 110 -34.17 -16.71 19.74
CA GLU A 110 -33.58 -17.92 20.35
C GLU A 110 -33.39 -19.10 19.38
N ASN A 111 -34.08 -19.13 18.24
CA ASN A 111 -33.99 -20.24 17.27
C ASN A 111 -33.22 -19.92 15.97
N ASN A 112 -32.61 -18.74 15.85
CA ASN A 112 -31.79 -18.36 14.68
C ASN A 112 -30.31 -18.21 15.08
N LEU A 113 -29.70 -19.31 15.51
CA LEU A 113 -28.25 -19.42 15.61
C LEU A 113 -27.69 -19.52 14.18
N VAL A 114 -27.19 -18.41 13.66
CA VAL A 114 -26.35 -18.43 12.45
C VAL A 114 -24.94 -18.76 12.92
N GLU A 115 -24.44 -19.93 12.50
CA GLU A 115 -23.06 -20.33 12.72
C GLU A 115 -22.19 -19.60 11.70
N PHE A 116 -21.36 -18.66 12.16
CA PHE A 116 -20.33 -18.07 11.32
C PHE A 116 -19.05 -18.87 11.45
N TYR A 117 -18.46 -19.15 10.30
CA TYR A 117 -17.25 -19.91 10.12
C TYR A 117 -16.14 -18.95 9.70
N GLN A 118 -14.93 -19.11 10.25
CA GLN A 118 -13.76 -18.31 9.92
C GLN A 118 -12.59 -19.20 9.52
N VAL A 119 -11.79 -18.73 8.57
CA VAL A 119 -10.59 -19.37 8.03
C VAL A 119 -9.41 -18.42 8.25
N ASN A 120 -8.23 -18.97 8.57
CA ASN A 120 -7.01 -18.18 8.63
C ASN A 120 -6.38 -18.13 7.24
N VAL A 121 -6.08 -16.92 6.77
CA VAL A 121 -5.57 -16.68 5.43
C VAL A 121 -4.33 -15.83 5.52
N THR A 122 -3.29 -16.25 4.80
CA THR A 122 -2.03 -15.53 4.65
C THR A 122 -1.87 -15.09 3.20
N LEU A 123 -1.80 -13.79 2.97
CA LEU A 123 -1.45 -13.18 1.68
C LEU A 123 0.03 -12.84 1.68
N GLY A 124 0.83 -13.42 0.79
CA GLY A 124 2.21 -13.02 0.53
C GLY A 124 2.32 -12.27 -0.80
N SER A 125 3.19 -11.27 -0.88
CA SER A 125 3.51 -10.57 -2.14
C SER A 125 4.92 -9.99 -2.15
N ARG A 126 5.45 -9.74 -3.35
CA ARG A 126 6.76 -9.15 -3.57
C ARG A 126 6.71 -8.06 -4.62
N ILE A 127 7.35 -6.93 -4.30
CA ILE A 127 7.57 -5.82 -5.22
C ILE A 127 9.05 -5.46 -5.28
N GLU A 128 9.48 -4.91 -6.41
CA GLU A 128 10.80 -4.28 -6.57
C GLU A 128 10.60 -2.81 -6.89
N ILE A 129 11.35 -1.95 -6.21
CA ILE A 129 11.39 -0.52 -6.46
C ILE A 129 12.74 -0.19 -7.06
N GLN A 130 12.71 0.41 -8.25
CA GLN A 130 13.87 0.97 -8.90
C GLN A 130 13.74 2.49 -9.00
N ILE A 131 14.71 3.21 -8.46
CA ILE A 131 14.87 4.66 -8.64
C ILE A 131 16.09 4.88 -9.53
N PHE A 132 15.96 5.71 -10.56
CA PHE A 132 17.01 5.90 -11.56
C PHE A 132 17.06 7.33 -12.10
N GLU A 133 18.23 7.76 -12.56
CA GLU A 133 18.38 9.03 -13.29
C GLU A 133 17.80 8.89 -14.70
N ILE A 134 16.94 9.84 -15.11
CA ILE A 134 16.27 9.76 -16.42
C ILE A 134 17.24 9.98 -17.58
N GLU A 135 18.20 10.92 -17.43
CA GLU A 135 19.13 11.28 -18.50
C GLU A 135 20.15 10.16 -18.79
N SER A 136 20.74 9.58 -17.74
CA SER A 136 21.77 8.55 -17.86
C SER A 136 21.20 7.13 -17.87
N GLY A 137 19.96 6.93 -17.39
CA GLY A 137 19.38 5.63 -17.12
C GLY A 137 20.02 4.88 -15.95
N ARG A 138 20.92 5.54 -15.19
CA ARG A 138 21.67 4.93 -14.09
C ARG A 138 20.73 4.57 -12.94
N PRO A 139 20.70 3.30 -12.48
CA PRO A 139 19.98 2.95 -11.25
C PRO A 139 20.69 3.57 -10.04
N ILE A 140 19.89 4.12 -9.13
CA ILE A 140 20.32 4.71 -7.85
C ILE A 140 19.93 3.78 -6.69
N LEU A 141 18.71 3.25 -6.74
CA LEU A 141 18.20 2.25 -5.78
C LEU A 141 17.57 1.12 -6.60
N THR A 142 17.87 -0.12 -6.27
CA THR A 142 17.15 -1.29 -6.78
C THR A 142 16.92 -2.26 -5.65
N GLN A 143 15.76 -2.17 -5.01
CA GLN A 143 15.46 -2.93 -3.80
C GLN A 143 14.15 -3.71 -3.93
N GLN A 144 14.22 -5.00 -3.58
CA GLN A 144 13.05 -5.86 -3.45
C GLN A 144 12.49 -5.81 -2.02
N PHE A 145 11.17 -5.85 -1.91
CA PHE A 145 10.46 -5.91 -0.66
C PHE A 145 9.47 -7.08 -0.67
N PHE A 146 9.45 -7.81 0.43
CA PHE A 146 8.47 -8.84 0.70
C PHE A 146 7.46 -8.33 1.71
N GLY A 147 6.18 -8.64 1.47
CA GLY A 147 5.10 -8.38 2.41
C GLY A 147 4.26 -9.62 2.60
N GLN A 148 3.83 -9.83 3.83
CA GLN A 148 2.88 -10.85 4.22
C GLN A 148 1.79 -10.22 5.08
N TRP A 149 0.55 -10.66 4.90
CA TRP A 149 -0.59 -10.29 5.71
C TRP A 149 -1.38 -11.53 6.10
N ALA A 150 -1.35 -11.88 7.39
CA ALA A 150 -2.19 -12.91 7.99
C ALA A 150 -3.46 -12.28 8.57
N PHE A 151 -4.63 -12.84 8.27
CA PHE A 151 -5.93 -12.35 8.71
C PHE A 151 -6.97 -13.47 8.80
N LEU A 152 -8.03 -13.20 9.56
CA LEU A 152 -9.21 -14.07 9.59
C LEU A 152 -10.22 -13.62 8.54
N GLU A 153 -10.70 -14.58 7.75
CA GLU A 153 -11.72 -14.39 6.73
C GLU A 153 -12.97 -15.23 7.07
N TYR A 154 -14.17 -14.69 6.86
CA TYR A 154 -15.39 -15.50 7.01
C TYR A 154 -15.47 -16.52 5.88
N ALA A 155 -15.92 -17.75 6.15
CA ALA A 155 -16.10 -18.76 5.11
C ALA A 155 -17.22 -18.39 4.10
N ASP A 156 -18.15 -17.53 4.51
CA ASP A 156 -19.21 -17.01 3.66
C ASP A 156 -18.69 -15.79 2.86
N PRO A 157 -18.62 -15.88 1.50
CA PRO A 157 -18.12 -14.81 0.64
C PRO A 157 -18.82 -13.46 0.78
N GLU A 158 -20.08 -13.42 1.22
CA GLU A 158 -20.83 -12.16 1.39
C GLU A 158 -20.23 -11.26 2.49
N PHE A 159 -19.47 -11.84 3.42
CA PHE A 159 -18.83 -11.13 4.54
C PHE A 159 -17.31 -11.03 4.38
N GLN A 160 -16.77 -11.47 3.24
CA GLN A 160 -15.36 -11.36 2.92
C GLN A 160 -15.05 -9.97 2.37
N MET A 161 -13.92 -9.42 2.79
CA MET A 161 -13.32 -8.31 2.06
C MET A 161 -12.76 -8.86 0.76
N ASP A 162 -12.99 -8.16 -0.35
CA ASP A 162 -12.48 -8.59 -1.65
C ASP A 162 -10.96 -8.80 -1.62
N ARG A 163 -10.52 -9.98 -2.09
CA ARG A 163 -9.10 -10.36 -2.08
C ARG A 163 -8.24 -9.42 -2.93
N ARG A 164 -8.81 -8.79 -3.97
CA ARG A 164 -8.09 -7.76 -4.74
C ARG A 164 -7.77 -6.56 -3.87
N SER A 165 -8.75 -6.07 -3.11
CA SER A 165 -8.52 -4.97 -2.17
C SER A 165 -7.42 -5.31 -1.16
N ARG A 166 -7.29 -6.58 -0.74
CA ARG A 166 -6.21 -7.00 0.17
C ARG A 166 -4.83 -6.90 -0.46
N ILE A 167 -4.71 -7.30 -1.74
CA ILE A 167 -3.48 -7.15 -2.51
C ILE A 167 -3.08 -5.68 -2.59
N TYR A 168 -4.00 -4.80 -2.98
CA TYR A 168 -3.73 -3.36 -3.06
C TYR A 168 -3.26 -2.77 -1.74
N LEU A 169 -3.95 -3.08 -0.63
CA LEU A 169 -3.56 -2.58 0.69
C LEU A 169 -2.18 -3.09 1.13
N LEU A 170 -1.83 -4.33 0.82
CA LEU A 170 -0.50 -4.85 1.12
C LEU A 170 0.58 -4.12 0.30
N HIS A 171 0.34 -3.86 -0.99
CA HIS A 171 1.26 -3.10 -1.83
C HIS A 171 1.38 -1.64 -1.41
N GLU A 172 0.28 -1.00 -1.06
CA GLU A 172 0.27 0.35 -0.50
C GLU A 172 1.11 0.40 0.77
N THR A 173 0.91 -0.56 1.69
CA THR A 173 1.69 -0.65 2.92
C THR A 173 3.18 -0.85 2.62
N LEU A 174 3.53 -1.71 1.66
CA LEU A 174 4.92 -1.92 1.26
C LEU A 174 5.56 -0.65 0.70
N LEU A 175 4.88 0.03 -0.23
CA LEU A 175 5.38 1.27 -0.83
C LEU A 175 5.52 2.38 0.21
N ASP A 176 4.54 2.53 1.10
CA ASP A 176 4.55 3.49 2.21
C ASP A 176 5.79 3.31 3.09
N ARG A 177 6.07 2.09 3.54
CA ARG A 177 7.24 1.80 4.40
C ARG A 177 8.55 1.85 3.64
N ALA A 178 8.59 1.36 2.41
CA ALA A 178 9.79 1.39 1.58
C ALA A 178 10.25 2.82 1.30
N PHE A 179 9.33 3.74 0.99
CA PHE A 179 9.69 5.15 0.80
C PHE A 179 10.01 5.87 2.11
N ASP A 180 9.35 5.55 3.22
CA ASP A 180 9.72 6.11 4.54
C ASP A 180 11.17 5.72 4.91
N ALA A 181 11.56 4.47 4.67
CA ALA A 181 12.89 3.94 4.95
C ALA A 181 14.04 4.66 4.19
N ILE A 182 13.76 5.37 3.10
CA ILE A 182 14.79 6.15 2.39
C ILE A 182 15.32 7.28 3.28
N LEU A 183 14.43 7.99 3.99
CA LEU A 183 14.82 9.10 4.88
C LEU A 183 14.88 8.71 6.36
N ASN A 184 14.19 7.63 6.73
CA ASN A 184 14.08 7.16 8.10
C ASN A 184 14.94 5.90 8.32
N GLU A 185 16.10 6.09 8.95
CA GLU A 185 17.03 4.99 9.24
C GLU A 185 16.45 3.94 10.18
N ASP A 186 15.64 4.34 11.17
CA ASP A 186 14.99 3.39 12.09
C ASP A 186 14.00 2.48 11.33
N MET A 187 13.19 3.07 10.43
CA MET A 187 12.28 2.29 9.58
C MET A 187 13.05 1.38 8.62
N ARG A 188 14.16 1.87 8.07
CA ARG A 188 15.03 1.06 7.20
C ARG A 188 15.61 -0.13 7.94
N GLY A 189 16.09 0.06 9.16
CA GLY A 189 16.58 -1.01 10.03
C GLY A 189 15.50 -2.03 10.34
N GLN A 190 14.30 -1.57 10.69
CA GLN A 190 13.15 -2.45 10.92
C GLN A 190 12.77 -3.28 9.68
N LEU A 191 12.80 -2.68 8.48
CA LEU A 191 12.53 -3.42 7.25
C LEU A 191 13.66 -4.39 6.92
N TYR A 192 14.92 -4.03 7.17
CA TYR A 192 16.06 -4.92 6.96
C TYR A 192 16.01 -6.16 7.88
N ASP A 193 15.63 -5.97 9.14
CA ASP A 193 15.53 -7.05 10.13
C ASP A 193 14.21 -7.85 10.03
N GLY A 194 13.20 -7.33 9.33
CA GLY A 194 11.85 -7.87 9.27
C GLY A 194 10.89 -7.19 10.24
N LEU A 195 10.02 -6.33 9.71
CA LEU A 195 9.05 -5.54 10.46
C LEU A 195 7.72 -6.29 10.63
N SER A 196 7.36 -6.60 11.88
CA SER A 196 6.05 -7.15 12.22
C SER A 196 5.11 -6.06 12.77
N ILE A 197 3.91 -5.96 12.23
CA ILE A 197 2.87 -5.00 12.64
C ILE A 197 1.60 -5.76 13.00
N GLN A 198 1.20 -5.69 14.26
CA GLN A 198 -0.05 -6.30 14.72
C GLN A 198 -1.17 -5.26 14.77
N GLN A 199 -2.27 -5.51 14.06
CA GLN A 199 -3.48 -4.68 14.06
C GLN A 199 -4.72 -5.54 14.36
N LYS A 200 -5.21 -5.47 15.60
CA LYS A 200 -6.36 -6.27 16.06
C LYS A 200 -6.12 -7.78 15.83
N ALA A 201 -6.84 -8.39 14.88
CA ALA A 201 -6.74 -9.80 14.53
C ALA A 201 -5.84 -10.04 13.30
N ASP A 202 -5.27 -8.97 12.75
CA ASP A 202 -4.47 -9.00 11.54
C ASP A 202 -3.00 -8.80 11.91
N GLU A 203 -2.12 -9.49 11.19
CA GLU A 203 -0.67 -9.42 11.35
C GLU A 203 -0.03 -9.17 9.99
N TYR A 204 0.78 -8.11 9.90
CA TYR A 204 1.59 -7.83 8.73
C TYR A 204 3.05 -8.12 9.05
N TYR A 205 3.75 -8.70 8.10
CA TYR A 205 5.20 -8.83 8.12
C TYR A 205 5.76 -8.22 6.85
N LEU A 206 6.73 -7.31 6.96
CA LEU A 206 7.32 -6.58 5.84
C LEU A 206 8.85 -6.65 5.95
N GLU A 207 9.53 -6.89 4.83
CA GLU A 207 10.98 -7.08 4.83
C GLU A 207 11.61 -6.50 3.56
N ALA A 208 12.73 -5.79 3.72
CA ALA A 208 13.61 -5.46 2.62
C ALA A 208 14.49 -6.67 2.33
N LEU A 209 14.36 -7.25 1.14
CA LEU A 209 15.16 -8.41 0.71
C LEU A 209 16.58 -7.96 0.31
N SER A 210 17.34 -7.43 1.26
CA SER A 210 18.74 -7.05 1.10
C SER A 210 19.62 -7.96 1.94
N GLU A 211 20.75 -8.39 1.39
CA GLU A 211 21.75 -9.16 2.13
C GLU A 211 22.76 -8.24 2.84
N ASP A 212 22.85 -6.97 2.44
CA ASP A 212 23.88 -6.04 2.91
C ASP A 212 23.26 -4.70 3.34
N TRP A 213 23.37 -4.42 4.64
CA TRP A 213 22.89 -3.18 5.25
C TRP A 213 23.61 -1.93 4.72
N ASP A 214 24.92 -2.04 4.48
CA ASP A 214 25.73 -0.91 4.04
C ASP A 214 25.36 -0.53 2.60
N VAL A 215 25.07 -1.52 1.76
CA VAL A 215 24.56 -1.30 0.39
C VAL A 215 23.18 -0.63 0.44
N LEU A 216 22.23 -1.22 1.17
CA LEU A 216 20.87 -0.66 1.28
C LEU A 216 20.89 0.78 1.83
N SER A 217 21.67 1.02 2.89
CA SER A 217 21.81 2.35 3.48
C SER A 217 22.52 3.34 2.56
N GLY A 218 23.54 2.87 1.82
CA GLY A 218 24.24 3.66 0.81
C GLY A 218 23.31 4.11 -0.32
N GLU A 219 22.54 3.20 -0.89
CA GLU A 219 21.56 3.50 -1.94
C GLU A 219 20.47 4.46 -1.44
N CYS A 220 19.92 4.24 -0.24
CA CYS A 220 18.96 5.16 0.37
C CYS A 220 19.56 6.56 0.60
N ALA A 221 20.80 6.65 1.08
CA ALA A 221 21.48 7.94 1.26
C ALA A 221 21.76 8.63 -0.07
N GLU A 222 22.08 7.88 -1.12
CA GLU A 222 22.25 8.42 -2.47
C GLU A 222 20.94 9.00 -3.00
N VAL A 223 19.83 8.26 -2.90
CA VAL A 223 18.49 8.79 -3.24
C VAL A 223 18.20 10.06 -2.44
N ALA A 224 18.40 10.04 -1.12
CA ALA A 224 18.15 11.19 -0.25
C ALA A 224 18.97 12.43 -0.64
N SER A 225 20.21 12.24 -1.13
CA SER A 225 21.08 13.32 -1.59
C SER A 225 20.57 14.02 -2.86
N LEU A 226 19.80 13.29 -3.67
CA LEU A 226 19.22 13.76 -4.93
C LEU A 226 17.83 14.37 -4.76
N LEU A 227 17.17 14.15 -3.62
CA LEU A 227 15.89 14.78 -3.34
C LEU A 227 16.09 16.30 -3.24
N PRO A 228 15.28 17.11 -3.95
CA PRO A 228 15.30 18.54 -3.75
C PRO A 228 14.96 18.79 -2.28
N ARG A 229 15.90 19.36 -1.52
CA ARG A 229 15.69 19.81 -0.13
C ARG A 229 14.62 20.91 -0.14
N ALA A 230 13.37 20.50 -0.20
CA ALA A 230 12.24 21.40 -0.33
C ALA A 230 11.96 21.97 1.07
N PHE A 231 12.40 23.23 1.24
CA PHE A 231 11.96 24.22 2.24
C PHE A 231 12.78 24.39 3.54
N GLY A 232 14.09 24.67 3.42
CA GLY A 232 14.80 25.56 4.34
C GLY A 232 16.15 25.07 4.88
N ALA A 233 17.23 25.73 4.46
CA ALA A 233 18.33 26.08 5.36
C ALA A 233 17.98 27.39 6.06
#